data_AF-A0A661XD28-F1
#
_entry.id   AF-A0A661XD28-F1
#
_cell.length_a   1.000
_cell.length_b   1.000
_cell.length_c   1.000
_cell.angle_alpha   90.00
_cell.angle_beta   90.00
_cell.angle_gamma   90.00
#
_symmetry.space_group_name_H-M   'P 1'
#
loop_
_entity.id
_entity.type
_entity.pdbx_description
1 polymer ?
#
loop_
_entity_poly.entity_id
_entity_poly.type
_entity_poly.pdbx_seq_one_letter_code
_entity_poly.pdbx_strand_id
1 'polypeptide(L)'
;MRFVLSNLFRKKSPFDGLKEHSEKVTLGIRKMKEAFLYYIDEDFENFSRVSEEVIKLENDADWIKGNIRNHLPKGIFMPVDRTTFLDCLKELDGILDIAEDIV
;
A
#
# COMPACT_ATOMS: atom_id res chain seq x y z
N MET A 1 -33.33 11.35 -7.58
CA MET A 1 -32.67 10.50 -8.61
C MET A 1 -31.34 11.04 -9.15
N ARG A 2 -30.99 12.34 -9.01
CA ARG A 2 -29.71 12.90 -9.51
C ARG A 2 -28.44 12.40 -8.77
N PHE A 3 -28.55 12.01 -7.51
CA PHE A 3 -27.40 11.59 -6.68
C PHE A 3 -26.88 10.16 -6.95
N VAL A 4 -27.71 9.28 -7.51
CA VAL A 4 -27.31 7.86 -7.71
C VAL A 4 -26.46 7.73 -8.97
N LEU A 5 -26.77 8.49 -10.01
CA LEU A 5 -25.99 8.55 -11.25
C LEU A 5 -24.62 9.20 -11.03
N SER A 6 -24.49 10.20 -10.16
CA SER A 6 -23.21 10.83 -9.88
C SER A 6 -22.18 9.88 -9.27
N ASN A 7 -22.60 8.86 -8.50
CA ASN A 7 -21.69 7.86 -7.95
C ASN A 7 -21.22 6.82 -8.99
N LEU A 8 -21.99 6.60 -10.06
CA LEU A 8 -21.59 5.74 -11.19
C LEU A 8 -20.55 6.42 -12.09
N PHE A 9 -20.53 7.75 -12.16
CA PHE A 9 -19.59 8.53 -12.99
C PHE A 9 -18.43 9.15 -12.21
N ARG A 10 -18.45 9.11 -10.87
CA ARG A 10 -17.32 9.56 -10.05
C ARG A 10 -16.24 8.49 -10.09
N LYS A 11 -15.30 8.63 -11.02
CA LYS A 11 -14.06 7.83 -11.01
C LYS A 11 -13.45 7.90 -9.60
N LYS A 12 -13.12 6.73 -9.02
CA LYS A 12 -12.42 6.65 -7.71
C LYS A 12 -11.24 7.62 -7.72
N SER A 13 -11.07 8.37 -6.64
CA SER A 13 -9.98 9.32 -6.55
C SER A 13 -8.66 8.54 -6.50
N PRO A 14 -7.59 8.95 -7.22
CA PRO A 14 -6.28 8.34 -7.07
C PRO A 14 -5.77 8.44 -5.61
N PHE A 15 -6.21 9.45 -4.86
CA PHE A 15 -5.92 9.58 -3.44
C PHE A 15 -6.57 8.53 -2.56
N ASP A 16 -7.73 7.98 -2.96
CA ASP A 16 -8.35 6.87 -2.23
C ASP A 16 -7.45 5.63 -2.34
N GLY A 17 -6.90 5.38 -3.53
CA GLY A 17 -5.91 4.31 -3.74
C GLY A 17 -4.62 4.56 -2.96
N LEU A 18 -4.10 5.80 -2.95
CA LEU A 18 -2.91 6.14 -2.15
C LEU A 18 -3.13 5.90 -0.65
N LYS A 19 -4.32 6.26 -0.14
CA LYS A 19 -4.71 6.01 1.24
C LYS A 19 -4.76 4.50 1.53
N GLU A 20 -5.43 3.73 0.66
CA GLU A 20 -5.51 2.27 0.78
C GLU A 20 -4.12 1.62 0.78
N HIS A 21 -3.23 2.07 -0.12
CA HIS A 21 -1.83 1.65 -0.15
C HIS A 21 -1.10 1.98 1.16
N SER A 22 -1.24 3.22 1.66
CA SER A 22 -0.59 3.64 2.90
C SER A 22 -1.06 2.85 4.14
N GLU A 23 -2.31 2.40 4.15
CA GLU A 23 -2.86 1.55 5.21
C GLU A 23 -2.20 0.16 5.18
N LYS A 24 -1.96 -0.40 3.98
CA LYS A 24 -1.20 -1.65 3.82
C LYS A 24 0.24 -1.52 4.29
N VAL A 25 0.94 -0.45 3.91
CA VAL A 25 2.30 -0.14 4.38
C VAL A 25 2.34 -0.06 5.91
N THR A 26 1.39 0.67 6.52
CA THR A 26 1.31 0.79 7.98
C THR A 26 1.10 -0.57 8.66
N LEU A 27 0.25 -1.42 8.09
CA LEU A 27 0.00 -2.75 8.62
C LEU A 27 1.22 -3.67 8.45
N GLY A 28 1.90 -3.61 7.30
CA GLY A 28 3.13 -4.35 7.02
C GLY A 28 4.24 -4.03 8.02
N ILE A 29 4.46 -2.75 8.31
CA ILE A 29 5.44 -2.32 9.32
C ILE A 29 5.09 -2.81 10.73
N ARG A 30 3.80 -2.82 11.10
CA ARG A 30 3.37 -3.38 12.39
C ARG A 30 3.64 -4.88 12.47
N LYS A 31 3.44 -5.60 11.37
CA LYS A 31 3.67 -7.05 11.27
C LYS A 31 5.15 -7.39 11.25
N MET A 32 5.98 -6.63 10.54
CA MET A 32 7.43 -6.76 10.61
C MET A 32 7.95 -6.56 12.04
N LYS A 33 7.43 -5.55 12.76
CA LYS A 33 7.77 -5.37 14.17
C LYS A 33 7.36 -6.57 15.03
N GLU A 34 6.20 -7.16 14.78
CA GLU A 34 5.73 -8.37 15.48
C GLU A 34 6.64 -9.56 15.18
N ALA A 35 7.00 -9.79 13.92
CA ALA A 35 7.96 -10.83 13.53
C ALA A 35 9.30 -10.63 14.26
N PHE A 36 9.81 -9.41 14.30
CA PHE A 36 11.08 -9.11 14.97
C PHE A 36 11.07 -9.46 16.47
N LEU A 37 9.92 -9.30 17.15
CA LEU A 37 9.77 -9.72 18.55
C LEU A 37 9.83 -11.25 18.68
N TYR A 38 9.15 -11.99 17.81
CA TYR A 38 9.24 -13.46 17.80
C TYR A 38 10.65 -13.97 17.54
N TYR A 39 11.41 -13.29 16.68
CA TYR A 39 12.81 -13.64 16.43
C TYR A 39 13.68 -13.47 17.68
N ILE A 40 13.49 -12.38 18.43
CA ILE A 40 14.22 -12.12 19.69
C ILE A 40 13.89 -13.18 20.75
N ASP A 41 12.64 -13.62 20.79
CA ASP A 41 12.16 -14.63 21.74
C ASP A 41 12.46 -16.08 21.29
N GLU A 42 13.24 -16.27 20.22
CA GLU A 42 13.58 -17.56 19.60
C GLU A 42 12.34 -18.39 19.14
N ASP A 43 11.19 -17.74 18.95
CA ASP A 43 9.95 -18.34 18.45
C ASP A 43 9.91 -18.30 16.91
N PHE A 44 10.70 -19.17 16.30
CA PHE A 44 10.86 -19.20 14.83
C PHE A 44 9.59 -19.64 14.08
N GLU A 45 8.68 -20.37 14.74
CA GLU A 45 7.42 -20.80 14.14
C GLU A 45 6.49 -19.59 13.94
N ASN A 46 6.32 -18.78 14.98
CA ASN A 46 5.54 -17.55 14.85
C ASN A 46 6.24 -16.48 14.01
N PHE A 47 7.57 -16.40 14.05
CA PHE A 47 8.34 -15.56 13.14
C PHE A 47 7.98 -15.88 11.69
N SER A 48 8.15 -17.14 11.26
CA SER A 48 7.86 -17.58 9.89
C SER A 48 6.41 -17.29 9.49
N ARG A 49 5.45 -17.53 10.41
CA ARG A 49 4.03 -17.26 10.16
C ARG A 49 3.76 -15.77 9.93
N VAL A 50 4.39 -14.89 10.70
CA VAL A 50 4.19 -13.44 10.58
C VAL A 50 4.98 -12.86 9.40
N SER A 51 6.15 -13.39 9.07
CA SER A 51 6.90 -13.03 7.85
C SER A 51 6.03 -13.28 6.61
N GLU A 52 5.32 -14.41 6.53
CA GLU A 52 4.36 -14.65 5.45
C GLU A 52 3.22 -13.62 5.40
N GLU A 53 2.78 -13.10 6.54
CA GLU A 53 1.76 -12.04 6.58
C GLU A 53 2.32 -10.72 6.02
N VAL A 54 3.59 -10.39 6.27
CA VAL A 54 4.27 -9.22 5.69
C VAL A 54 4.36 -9.36 4.17
N ILE A 55 4.81 -10.50 3.65
CA ILE A 55 4.89 -10.77 2.21
C ILE A 55 3.51 -10.64 1.55
N LYS A 56 2.45 -11.16 2.18
CA LYS A 56 1.07 -11.02 1.67
C LYS A 56 0.63 -9.55 1.61
N LEU A 57 1.03 -8.74 2.59
CA LEU A 57 0.69 -7.31 2.64
C LEU A 57 1.45 -6.49 1.59
N GLU A 58 2.71 -6.85 1.31
CA GLU A 58 3.49 -6.30 0.20
C GLU A 58 2.77 -6.58 -1.12
N ASN A 59 2.45 -7.85 -1.40
CA ASN A 59 1.78 -8.22 -2.65
C ASN A 59 0.45 -7.46 -2.84
N ASP A 60 -0.34 -7.34 -1.78
CA ASP A 60 -1.58 -6.55 -1.78
C ASP A 60 -1.33 -5.07 -2.08
N ALA A 61 -0.29 -4.47 -1.49
CA ALA A 61 0.09 -3.08 -1.73
C ALA A 61 0.56 -2.89 -3.18
N ASP A 62 1.31 -3.84 -3.70
CA ASP A 62 1.87 -3.79 -5.05
C ASP A 62 0.77 -3.89 -6.12
N TRP A 63 -0.28 -4.69 -5.86
CA TRP A 63 -1.52 -4.69 -6.64
C TRP A 63 -2.22 -3.31 -6.63
N ILE A 64 -2.33 -2.67 -5.46
CA ILE A 64 -2.94 -1.34 -5.33
C ILE A 64 -2.10 -0.31 -6.10
N LYS A 65 -0.78 -0.33 -5.97
CA LYS A 65 0.17 0.52 -6.71
C LYS A 65 0.02 0.34 -8.22
N GLY A 66 -0.08 -0.90 -8.70
CA GLY A 66 -0.37 -1.20 -10.10
C GLY A 66 -1.70 -0.60 -10.56
N ASN A 67 -2.76 -0.78 -9.77
CA ASN A 67 -4.08 -0.23 -10.06
C ASN A 67 -4.08 1.31 -10.12
N ILE A 68 -3.39 1.97 -9.18
CA ILE A 68 -3.21 3.42 -9.17
C ILE A 68 -2.52 3.88 -10.46
N ARG A 69 -1.37 3.27 -10.82
CA ARG A 69 -0.59 3.65 -12.01
C ARG A 69 -1.39 3.51 -13.30
N ASN A 70 -2.22 2.45 -13.40
CA ASN A 70 -3.05 2.16 -14.56
C ASN A 70 -4.22 3.14 -14.73
N HIS A 71 -4.78 3.64 -13.63
CA HIS A 71 -5.95 4.52 -13.64
C HIS A 71 -5.64 6.00 -13.36
N LEU A 72 -4.36 6.33 -13.18
CA LEU A 72 -3.93 7.71 -12.90
C LEU A 72 -4.24 8.63 -14.10
N PRO A 73 -4.95 9.76 -13.89
CA PRO A 73 -5.23 10.71 -14.96
C PRO A 73 -3.95 11.25 -15.61
N LYS A 74 -3.97 11.41 -16.95
CA LYS A 74 -2.89 12.06 -17.72
C LYS A 74 -3.32 13.51 -18.01
N GLY A 75 -2.98 14.50 -17.16
CA GLY A 75 -3.21 15.93 -17.46
C GLY A 75 -3.69 16.83 -16.30
N ILE A 76 -4.26 18.00 -16.64
CA ILE A 76 -4.63 19.16 -15.78
C ILE A 76 -5.64 18.86 -14.65
N PHE A 77 -6.28 17.69 -14.63
CA PHE A 77 -7.37 17.35 -13.70
C PHE A 77 -6.92 16.76 -12.36
N MET A 78 -5.63 16.86 -12.00
CA MET A 78 -5.15 16.47 -10.68
C MET A 78 -4.92 17.70 -9.79
N PRO A 79 -5.27 17.64 -8.49
CA PRO A 79 -5.01 18.72 -7.55
C PRO A 79 -3.52 18.84 -7.18
N VAL A 80 -2.69 17.86 -7.56
CA VAL A 80 -1.24 17.83 -7.35
C VAL A 80 -0.55 17.37 -8.64
N ASP A 81 0.73 17.68 -8.77
CA ASP A 81 1.54 17.18 -9.88
C ASP A 81 1.58 15.64 -9.89
N ARG A 82 1.46 15.07 -11.10
CA ARG A 82 1.42 13.62 -11.30
C ARG A 82 2.71 12.96 -10.85
N THR A 83 3.86 13.60 -11.09
CA THR A 83 5.18 13.12 -10.72
C THR A 83 5.29 13.08 -9.20
N THR A 84 4.96 14.18 -8.52
CA THR A 84 4.95 14.23 -7.05
C THR A 84 4.07 13.16 -6.43
N PHE A 85 2.89 12.91 -7.00
CA PHE A 85 2.01 11.84 -6.53
C PHE A 85 2.66 10.44 -6.70
N LEU A 86 3.28 10.18 -7.86
CA LEU A 86 3.95 8.90 -8.13
C LEU A 86 5.22 8.72 -7.30
N ASP A 87 5.96 9.80 -7.04
CA ASP A 87 7.13 9.79 -6.16
C ASP A 87 6.70 9.44 -4.74
N CYS A 88 5.63 10.06 -4.22
CA CYS A 88 5.09 9.70 -2.91
C CYS A 88 4.66 8.23 -2.84
N LEU A 89 3.99 7.71 -3.89
CA LEU A 89 3.61 6.30 -3.95
C LEU A 89 4.85 5.39 -3.92
N LYS A 90 5.90 5.75 -4.66
CA LYS A 90 7.17 5.01 -4.69
C LYS A 90 7.91 5.01 -3.35
N GLU A 91 7.94 6.14 -2.64
CA GLU A 91 8.58 6.19 -1.32
C GLU A 91 7.81 5.34 -0.29
N LEU A 92 6.48 5.32 -0.35
CA LEU A 92 5.67 4.47 0.53
C LEU A 92 5.87 2.98 0.25
N ASP A 93 5.98 2.62 -1.01
CA ASP A 93 6.24 1.28 -1.50
C ASP A 93 7.61 0.77 -1.02
N GLY A 94 8.67 1.56 -1.20
CA GLY A 94 10.00 1.19 -0.74
C GLY A 94 10.12 0.97 0.77
N ILE A 95 9.25 1.57 1.59
CA ILE A 95 9.18 1.28 3.03
C ILE A 95 8.73 -0.17 3.28
N LEU A 96 7.77 -0.65 2.50
CA LEU A 96 7.23 -2.00 2.64
C LEU A 96 8.17 -3.04 2.04
N ASP A 97 8.83 -2.74 0.92
CA ASP A 97 9.89 -3.59 0.35
C ASP A 97 11.01 -3.85 1.37
N ILE A 98 11.48 -2.79 2.05
CA ILE A 98 12.49 -2.93 3.11
C ILE A 98 11.95 -3.78 4.26
N ALA A 99 10.66 -3.67 4.58
CA ALA A 99 10.06 -4.47 5.64
C ALA A 99 9.97 -5.95 5.28
N GLU A 100 9.72 -6.28 4.01
CA GLU A 100 9.78 -7.63 3.46
C GLU A 100 11.22 -8.18 3.51
N ASP A 101 12.22 -7.40 3.08
CA ASP A 101 13.63 -7.80 3.08
C ASP A 101 14.19 -8.10 4.48
N ILE A 102 13.59 -7.51 5.53
CA ILE A 102 14.01 -7.70 6.93
C ILE A 102 13.50 -9.01 7.52
N VAL A 103 12.33 -9.50 7.10
CA VAL A 103 11.62 -10.63 7.72
C VAL A 103 11.88 -11.96 7.01
#